data_AF-A0A430A2N4-F1
#
_entry.id   AF-A0A430A2N4-F1
#
_cell.length_a   1.000
_cell.length_b   1.000
_cell.length_c   1.000
_cell.angle_alpha   90.00
_cell.angle_beta   90.00
_cell.angle_gamma   90.00
#
_symmetry.space_group_name_H-M   'P 1'
#
loop_
_entity.id
_entity.type
_entity.pdbx_description
1 polymer ?
#
loop_
_entity_poly.entity_id
_entity_poly.type
_entity_poly.pdbx_seq_one_letter_code
_entity_poly.pdbx_strand_id
1 'polypeptide(L)' 'MAVTNKELVKKKATAKLILEAKGQNFDEWLAEKYDEVFSENEEIIQKALKSFKDQTRKLPSQHLG' A
#
# COMPACT_ATOMS: atom_id res chain seq x y z
N MET A 1 -2.64 -18.42 -8.98
CA MET A 1 -1.51 -18.03 -9.85
C MET A 1 -0.91 -16.75 -9.28
N ALA A 2 0.36 -16.77 -8.87
CA ALA A 2 1.01 -15.55 -8.37
C ALA A 2 1.33 -14.64 -9.56
N VAL A 3 0.79 -13.41 -9.54
CA VAL A 3 1.14 -12.41 -10.54
C VAL A 3 2.62 -12.10 -10.41
N THR A 4 3.39 -12.34 -11.47
CA THR A 4 4.83 -12.10 -11.43
C THR A 4 5.14 -10.61 -11.57
N ASN A 5 6.27 -10.16 -11.05
CA ASN A 5 6.69 -8.75 -11.18
C ASN A 5 6.74 -8.30 -12.65
N LYS A 6 7.13 -9.20 -13.56
CA LYS A 6 7.13 -8.95 -15.01
C LYS A 6 5.74 -8.61 -15.55
N GLU A 7 4.70 -9.27 -15.04
CA GLU A 7 3.32 -8.98 -15.41
C GLU A 7 2.81 -7.68 -14.80
N LEU A 8 3.21 -7.36 -13.56
CA LEU A 8 2.88 -6.08 -12.93
C LEU A 8 3.46 -4.91 -13.73
N VAL A 9 4.71 -5.00 -14.16
CA VAL A 9 5.37 -3.97 -14.98
C VAL A 9 4.65 -3.80 -16.32
N LYS A 10 4.26 -4.90 -16.98
CA LYS A 10 3.48 -4.82 -18.22
C LYS A 10 2.13 -4.14 -18.02
N LYS A 11 1.38 -4.54 -16.99
CA LYS A 11 0.08 -3.93 -16.66
C LYS A 11 0.23 -2.44 -16.38
N LYS A 12 1.25 -2.03 -15.62
CA LYS A 12 1.56 -0.62 -15.34
C LYS A 12 1.83 0.16 -16.63
N ALA A 13 2.68 -0.37 -17.52
CA ALA A 13 3.00 0.27 -18.79
C ALA A 13 1.77 0.44 -19.68
N THR A 14 0.92 -0.59 -19.77
CA THR A 14 -0.34 -0.52 -20.53
C THR A 14 -1.32 0.49 -19.94
N ALA A 15 -1.50 0.50 -18.61
CA ALA A 15 -2.38 1.46 -17.95
C ALA A 15 -1.92 2.90 -18.18
N LYS A 16 -0.60 3.15 -18.11
CA LYS A 16 -0.02 4.46 -18.40
C LYS A 16 -0.35 4.94 -19.82
N LEU A 17 -0.10 4.11 -20.84
CA LEU A 17 -0.39 4.45 -22.23
C LEU A 17 -1.89 4.74 -22.48
N ILE A 18 -2.79 3.96 -21.86
CA ILE A 18 -4.24 4.15 -22.01
C ILE A 18 -4.68 5.48 -21.36
N LEU A 19 -4.15 5.79 -20.18
CA LEU A 19 -4.52 7.01 -19.45
C LEU A 19 -3.97 8.25 -20.16
N GLU A 20 -2.72 8.22 -20.62
CA GLU A 20 -2.12 9.28 -21.43
C GLU A 20 -2.90 9.51 -22.74
N ALA A 21 -3.33 8.44 -23.42
CA ALA A 21 -4.16 8.53 -24.63
C ALA A 21 -5.55 9.14 -24.36
N LYS A 22 -6.06 9.06 -23.13
CA LYS A 22 -7.30 9.69 -22.69
C LYS A 22 -7.10 11.13 -22.19
N GLY A 23 -5.87 11.64 -22.18
CA GLY A 23 -5.53 12.93 -21.59
C GLY A 23 -5.58 12.94 -20.07
N GLN A 24 -5.57 11.76 -19.43
CA GLN A 24 -5.55 11.62 -17.98
C GLN A 24 -4.12 11.43 -17.49
N ASN A 25 -3.80 12.05 -16.35
CA ASN A 25 -2.51 11.88 -15.71
C ASN A 25 -2.45 10.53 -14.98
N PHE A 26 -1.48 9.71 -15.36
CA PHE A 26 -1.28 8.40 -14.75
C PHE A 26 -0.96 8.48 -13.25
N ASP A 27 -0.18 9.48 -12.82
CA ASP A 27 0.25 9.61 -11.43
C ASP A 27 -0.91 10.04 -10.52
N GLU A 28 -1.79 10.91 -11.00
CA GLU A 28 -3.02 11.30 -10.27
C GLU A 28 -3.97 10.12 -10.13
N TRP A 29 -4.24 9.39 -11.22
CA TRP A 29 -5.06 8.18 -11.16
C TRP A 29 -4.47 7.11 -10.22
N LEU A 30 -3.14 6.97 -10.21
CA LEU A 30 -2.47 6.02 -9.33
C LEU A 30 -2.60 6.43 -7.85
N ALA A 31 -2.49 7.73 -7.55
CA ALA A 31 -2.70 8.26 -6.21
C ALA A 31 -4.12 7.96 -5.71
N GLU A 32 -5.15 8.21 -6.53
CA GLU A 32 -6.54 7.89 -6.19
C GLU A 32 -6.73 6.40 -5.87
N LYS A 33 -6.07 5.51 -6.63
CA LYS A 33 -6.10 4.06 -6.34
C LYS A 33 -5.42 3.67 -5.05
N TYR A 34 -4.38 4.39 -4.62
CA TYR A 34 -3.81 4.18 -3.29
C TYR A 34 -4.74 4.68 -2.19
N ASP A 35 -5.34 5.85 -2.35
CA ASP A 35 -6.29 6.39 -1.38
C ASP A 35 -7.54 5.51 -1.22
N GLU A 36 -8.05 4.93 -2.31
CA GLU A 36 -9.12 3.92 -2.25
C GLU A 36 -8.71 2.72 -1.39
N VAL A 37 -7.54 2.12 -1.67
CA VAL A 37 -7.03 0.97 -0.90
C VAL A 37 -6.80 1.33 0.57
N PHE A 38 -6.27 2.52 0.86
CA PHE A 38 -6.05 2.95 2.23
C PHE A 38 -7.37 3.18 2.98
N SER A 39 -8.35 3.78 2.32
CA SER A 39 -9.66 4.04 2.91
C SER A 39 -10.42 2.75 3.19
N GLU A 40 -10.41 1.81 2.24
CA GLU A 40 -11.06 0.49 2.41
C GLU A 40 -10.39 -0.37 3.49
N ASN A 41 -9.10 -0.15 3.75
CA ASN A 41 -8.32 -0.94 4.69
C ASN A 41 -7.94 -0.16 5.96
N GLU A 42 -8.50 1.03 6.18
CA GLU A 42 -8.15 1.91 7.30
C GLU A 42 -8.30 1.17 8.63
N GLU A 43 -9.40 0.44 8.82
CA GLU A 43 -9.62 -0.36 10.03
C GLU A 43 -8.57 -1.46 10.24
N ILE A 44 -8.09 -2.07 9.16
CA ILE A 44 -7.06 -3.12 9.22
C ILE A 44 -5.71 -2.49 9.56
N ILE A 45 -5.39 -1.35 8.95
CA ILE A 45 -4.18 -0.58 9.24
C ILE A 45 -4.19 -0.11 10.69
N GLN A 46 -5.30 0.42 11.20
CA GLN A 46 -5.46 0.83 12.60
C GLN A 46 -5.31 -0.36 13.56
N LYS A 47 -5.89 -1.52 13.24
CA LYS A 47 -5.73 -2.75 14.05
C LYS A 47 -4.29 -3.26 14.04
N ALA A 48 -3.61 -3.21 12.90
CA ALA A 48 -2.20 -3.60 12.77
C ALA A 48 -1.28 -2.64 13.55
N LEU A 49 -1.47 -1.33 13.41
CA LEU A 49 -0.72 -0.30 14.15
C LEU A 49 -0.94 -0.42 15.67
N LYS A 50 -2.18 -0.67 16.10
CA LYS A 50 -2.51 -0.88 17.52
C LYS A 50 -1.85 -2.15 18.06
N SER A 51 -1.86 -3.24 17.28
CA SER A 51 -1.21 -4.50 17.65
C SER A 51 0.31 -4.37 17.74
N PHE A 52 0.92 -3.64 16.80
CA PHE A 52 2.35 -3.34 16.81
C PHE A 52 2.74 -2.52 18.04
N LYS A 53 1.95 -1.47 18.36
CA LYS A 53 2.17 -0.61 19.53
C LYS A 53 1.99 -1.35 20.85
N ASP A 54 1.06 -2.32 20.93
CA ASP A 54 0.89 -3.17 22.12
C ASP A 54 2.06 -4.16 22.29
N GLN A 55 2.59 -4.70 21.20
CA GLN A 55 3.79 -5.54 21.22
C GLN A 55 5.04 -4.76 21.65
N THR A 56 5.22 -3.51 21.20
CA THR A 56 6.37 -2.69 21.64
C THR A 56 6.27 -2.25 23.09
N ARG A 57 5.05 -2.13 23.65
CA ARG A 57 4.81 -1.77 25.05
C ARG A 57 5.04 -2.93 26.03
N LYS A 58 5.01 -4.18 25.54
CA LYS A 58 5.19 -5.40 26.35
C LYS A 58 6.61 -5.93 26.40
N LEU A 59 7.58 -5.27 25.77
CA LEU A 59 8.99 -5.54 26.03
C LEU A 59 9.34 -4.90 27.38
N PRO A 60 9.53 -5.68 28.47
CA PRO A 60 10.10 -5.12 29.68
C PRO A 60 11.48 -4.62 29.31
N SER A 61 11.75 -3.35 29.58
CA SER A 61 13.11 -2.86 29.69
C SER A 61 13.75 -3.60 30.87
N GLN A 62 14.28 -4.80 30.64
CA GLN A 62 15.24 -5.39 31.56
C GLN A 62 16.53 -4.61 31.35
N HIS A 63 16.62 -3.55 32.13
CA HIS A 63 17.79 -2.73 32.31
C HIS A 63 18.95 -3.62 32.76
N LEU A 64 20.10 -3.41 32.12
CA LEU A 64 21.38 -4.03 32.41
C LEU A 64 21.73 -3.96 33.91
N GLY A 65 22.17 -5.09 34.46
CA GLY A 65 22.99 -5.20 35.66
C GLY A 65 24.33 -5.83 35.31
#